data_AF-A0A643C0F9-F1
#
_entry.id   AF-A0A643C0F9-F1
#
_cell.length_a   1.000
_cell.length_b   1.000
_cell.length_c   1.000
_cell.angle_alpha   90.00
_cell.angle_beta   90.00
_cell.angle_gamma   90.00
#
_symmetry.space_group_name_H-M   'P 1'
#
loop_
_entity.id
_entity.type
_entity.pdbx_description
1 polymer ?
#
loop_
_entity_poly.entity_id
_entity_poly.type
_entity_poly.pdbx_seq_one_letter_code
_entity_poly.pdbx_strand_id
1 'polypeptide(L)'
;MYVLWSFSSIIVNILGQEQFMAVYLSAGVISNFVSYVCKVATGRYGPSLGASDAIMTVLAAVCTKIPEGRLAIIFLPMFTFTAGNALKAIIAMDTAGMVLGWKFFGHAAHLEGALFGIRYITYGHELIWKNREPLVKIWHEMRTNGPKKGGGSK
;
A
#
# COMPACT_ATOMS: atom_id res chain seq x y z
N MET A 1 -5.71 -3.50 12.42
CA MET A 1 -6.13 -4.64 11.58
C MET A 1 -7.58 -4.54 11.08
N TYR A 2 -8.52 -3.91 11.81
CA TYR A 2 -9.92 -3.77 11.37
C TYR A 2 -10.08 -3.12 9.99
N VAL A 3 -9.43 -1.98 9.74
CA VAL A 3 -9.48 -1.30 8.44
C VAL A 3 -9.05 -2.26 7.31
N LEU A 4 -7.93 -2.94 7.49
CA LEU A 4 -7.46 -3.92 6.50
C LEU A 4 -8.49 -5.02 6.26
N TRP A 5 -9.13 -5.54 7.30
CA TRP A 5 -10.17 -6.56 7.18
C TRP A 5 -11.43 -6.05 6.47
N SER A 6 -11.85 -4.81 6.74
CA SER A 6 -13.00 -4.19 6.08
C SER A 6 -12.78 -3.94 4.57
N PHE A 7 -11.54 -3.64 4.17
CA PHE A 7 -11.21 -3.27 2.80
C PHE A 7 -10.52 -4.40 2.00
N SER A 8 -10.07 -5.49 2.63
CA SER A 8 -9.32 -6.57 1.99
C SER A 8 -10.12 -7.25 0.88
N SER A 9 -11.37 -7.64 1.15
CA SER A 9 -12.23 -8.27 0.14
C SER A 9 -12.44 -7.37 -1.07
N ILE A 10 -12.61 -6.07 -0.83
CA ILE A 10 -12.82 -5.08 -1.90
C ILE A 10 -11.56 -4.97 -2.77
N ILE A 11 -10.39 -4.73 -2.16
CA ILE A 11 -9.16 -4.53 -2.92
C ILE A 11 -8.67 -5.82 -3.60
N VAL A 12 -8.88 -6.99 -2.98
CA VAL A 12 -8.57 -8.29 -3.58
C VAL A 12 -9.47 -8.56 -4.78
N ASN A 13 -10.75 -8.17 -4.73
CA ASN A 13 -11.63 -8.28 -5.89
C ASN A 13 -11.22 -7.33 -7.03
N ILE A 14 -10.63 -6.17 -6.71
CA ILE A 14 -10.17 -5.20 -7.72
C ILE A 14 -8.84 -5.63 -8.36
N LEU A 15 -7.88 -6.09 -7.57
CA LEU A 15 -6.49 -6.33 -8.01
C LEU A 15 -6.16 -7.82 -8.22
N GLY A 16 -6.91 -8.71 -7.60
CA GLY A 16 -6.54 -10.12 -7.43
C GLY A 16 -5.61 -10.33 -6.22
N GLN A 17 -5.58 -11.56 -5.70
CA GLN A 17 -4.82 -11.92 -4.49
C GLN A 17 -3.31 -11.67 -4.64
N GLU A 18 -2.74 -12.09 -5.76
CA GLU A 18 -1.30 -11.96 -6.03
C GLU A 18 -0.85 -10.50 -6.07
N GLN A 19 -1.59 -9.66 -6.80
CA GLN A 19 -1.28 -8.24 -6.91
C GLN A 19 -1.46 -7.54 -5.57
N PHE A 20 -2.54 -7.83 -4.85
CA PHE A 20 -2.78 -7.27 -3.53
C PHE A 20 -1.64 -7.58 -2.56
N MET A 21 -1.20 -8.84 -2.49
CA MET A 21 -0.10 -9.25 -1.62
C MET A 21 1.19 -8.51 -1.98
N ALA A 22 1.51 -8.45 -3.27
CA ALA A 22 2.69 -7.73 -3.76
C ALA A 22 2.67 -6.25 -3.37
N VAL A 23 1.53 -5.57 -3.56
CA VAL A 23 1.36 -4.15 -3.21
C VAL A 23 1.45 -3.92 -1.72
N TYR A 24 0.75 -4.72 -0.93
CA TYR A 24 0.71 -4.58 0.53
C TYR A 24 2.10 -4.75 1.16
N LEU A 25 2.83 -5.78 0.75
CA LEU A 25 4.19 -6.02 1.23
C LEU A 25 5.17 -4.95 0.71
N SER A 26 5.07 -4.57 -0.56
CA SER A 26 5.93 -3.52 -1.13
C SER A 26 5.71 -2.18 -0.42
N ALA A 27 4.45 -1.82 -0.14
CA ALA A 27 4.12 -0.61 0.62
C ALA A 27 4.76 -0.62 2.01
N GLY A 28 4.67 -1.74 2.73
CA GLY A 28 5.29 -1.86 4.05
C GLY A 28 6.81 -1.72 4.02
N VAL A 29 7.47 -2.31 3.02
CA VAL A 29 8.93 -2.24 2.86
C VAL A 29 9.39 -0.85 2.43
N ILE A 30 8.77 -0.27 1.39
CA ILE A 30 9.12 1.04 0.85
C ILE A 30 8.90 2.12 1.90
N SER A 31 7.75 2.12 2.57
CA SER A 31 7.44 3.13 3.59
C SER A 31 8.37 3.05 4.78
N ASN A 32 8.76 1.84 5.17
CA ASN A 32 9.74 1.65 6.23
C ASN A 32 11.13 2.16 5.80
N PHE A 33 11.53 1.90 4.56
CA PHE A 33 12.79 2.37 4.00
C PHE A 33 12.84 3.90 3.93
N VAL A 34 11.83 4.55 3.34
CA VAL A 34 11.73 6.02 3.24
C VAL A 34 11.69 6.64 4.63
N SER A 35 10.88 6.11 5.54
CA SER A 35 10.85 6.55 6.94
C SER A 35 12.22 6.46 7.61
N TYR A 36 12.98 5.40 7.36
CA TYR A 36 14.32 5.25 7.91
C TYR A 36 15.32 6.24 7.30
N VAL A 37 15.31 6.43 5.99
CA VAL A 37 16.15 7.42 5.29
C VAL A 37 15.87 8.84 5.79
N CYS A 38 14.60 9.24 5.90
CA CYS A 38 14.20 10.55 6.42
C CYS A 38 14.66 10.76 7.87
N LYS A 39 14.56 9.72 8.70
CA LYS A 39 15.02 9.75 10.10
C LYS A 39 16.52 9.91 10.22
N VAL A 40 17.29 9.18 9.41
CA VAL A 40 18.75 9.32 9.33
C VAL A 40 19.13 10.74 8.88
N ALA A 41 18.49 11.24 7.81
CA ALA A 41 18.75 12.57 7.28
C ALA A 41 18.40 13.71 8.27
N THR A 42 17.41 13.50 9.15
CA THR A 42 16.94 14.50 10.13
C THR A 42 17.48 14.28 11.55
N GLY A 43 18.32 13.27 11.76
CA GLY A 43 18.92 12.95 13.06
C GLY A 43 17.92 12.45 14.12
N ARG A 44 16.75 11.92 13.71
CA ARG A 44 15.68 11.47 14.63
C ARG A 44 15.62 9.95 14.68
N TYR A 45 16.12 9.35 15.76
CA TYR A 45 16.10 7.90 15.93
C TYR A 45 14.86 7.43 16.68
N GLY A 46 14.05 6.58 16.04
CA GLY A 46 12.86 5.99 16.65
C GLY A 46 12.23 4.92 15.76
N PRO A 47 11.47 3.96 16.33
CA PRO A 47 10.87 2.86 15.58
C PRO A 47 9.96 3.38 14.46
N SER A 48 10.00 2.69 13.32
CA SER A 48 9.17 2.97 12.13
C SER A 48 8.06 1.93 12.05
N LEU A 49 6.83 2.36 11.70
CA LEU A 49 5.63 1.53 11.74
C LEU A 49 5.08 1.30 10.32
N GLY A 50 5.86 0.65 9.46
CA GLY A 50 5.50 0.38 8.05
C GLY A 50 4.19 -0.43 7.86
N ALA A 51 3.72 -1.13 8.90
CA ALA A 51 2.44 -1.82 8.86
C ALA A 51 1.24 -0.85 8.76
N SER A 52 1.33 0.33 9.38
CA SER A 52 0.26 1.33 9.28
C SER A 52 0.18 1.93 7.88
N ASP A 53 1.33 2.08 7.22
CA ASP A 53 1.43 2.69 5.89
C ASP A 53 0.94 1.73 4.80
N ALA A 54 1.15 0.43 4.98
CA ALA A 54 0.55 -0.61 4.15
C ALA A 54 -0.98 -0.61 4.25
N ILE A 55 -1.54 -0.40 5.46
CA ILE A 55 -2.99 -0.26 5.64
C ILE A 55 -3.50 1.03 4.96
N MET A 56 -2.77 2.13 5.12
CA MET A 56 -3.12 3.40 4.48
C MET A 56 -3.06 3.30 2.95
N THR A 57 -2.10 2.57 2.41
CA THR A 57 -2.02 2.24 0.98
C THR A 57 -3.29 1.55 0.49
N VAL A 58 -3.76 0.53 1.22
CA VAL A 58 -4.97 -0.21 0.86
C VAL A 58 -6.19 0.70 0.93
N LEU A 59 -6.33 1.47 2.02
CA LEU A 59 -7.43 2.41 2.19
C LEU A 59 -7.47 3.44 1.05
N ALA A 60 -6.34 4.07 0.74
CA ALA A 60 -6.23 5.07 -0.30
C ALA A 60 -6.48 4.49 -1.70
N ALA A 61 -5.98 3.29 -1.99
CA ALA A 61 -6.24 2.59 -3.24
C ALA A 61 -7.75 2.31 -3.44
N VAL A 62 -8.43 1.80 -2.41
CA VAL A 62 -9.88 1.55 -2.49
C VAL A 62 -10.67 2.85 -2.62
N CYS A 63 -10.37 3.85 -1.78
CA CYS A 63 -11.08 5.13 -1.82
C CYS A 63 -10.88 5.88 -3.13
N THR A 64 -9.74 5.69 -3.79
CA THR A 64 -9.46 6.25 -5.12
C THR A 64 -10.21 5.50 -6.22
N LYS A 65 -10.33 4.17 -6.11
CA LYS A 65 -11.00 3.36 -7.12
C LYS A 65 -12.53 3.43 -7.04
N ILE A 66 -13.07 3.55 -5.83
CA ILE A 66 -14.51 3.61 -5.54
C ILE A 66 -14.81 4.88 -4.73
N PRO A 67 -14.65 6.09 -5.30
CA PRO A 67 -14.78 7.34 -4.55
C PRO A 67 -16.20 7.57 -4.02
N GLU A 68 -17.22 7.10 -4.75
CA GLU A 68 -18.64 7.20 -4.37
C GLU A 68 -19.08 6.14 -3.34
N GLY A 69 -18.19 5.23 -2.96
CA GLY A 69 -18.47 4.21 -1.95
C GLY A 69 -18.82 4.86 -0.61
N ARG A 70 -19.92 4.44 0.02
CA ARG A 70 -20.36 4.99 1.31
C ARG A 70 -19.59 4.30 2.43
N LEU A 71 -18.85 5.09 3.21
CA LEU A 71 -18.19 4.68 4.44
C LEU A 71 -18.97 5.23 5.64
N ALA A 72 -18.95 4.49 6.74
CA ALA A 72 -19.55 4.90 8.00
C ALA A 72 -18.54 4.74 9.12
N ILE A 73 -18.63 5.59 10.14
CA ILE A 73 -17.87 5.41 11.37
C ILE A 73 -18.58 4.33 12.18
N ILE A 74 -17.84 3.34 12.68
CA ILE A 74 -18.40 2.14 13.35
C ILE A 74 -19.40 2.50 14.46
N PHE A 75 -19.07 3.50 15.28
CA PHE A 75 -19.91 3.93 16.40
C PHE A 75 -20.98 4.97 16.02
N LEU A 76 -20.97 5.42 14.78
CA LEU A 76 -21.90 6.41 14.24
C LEU A 76 -22.37 5.99 12.83
N PRO A 77 -22.98 4.78 12.68
CA PRO A 77 -23.33 4.22 11.38
C PRO A 77 -24.42 5.01 10.65
N MET A 78 -25.16 5.86 11.38
CA MET A 78 -26.16 6.78 10.83
C MET A 78 -25.54 7.88 9.96
N PHE A 79 -24.25 8.19 10.18
CA PHE A 79 -23.52 9.19 9.41
C PHE A 79 -22.62 8.49 8.40
N THR A 80 -23.02 8.53 7.14
CA THR A 80 -22.22 8.01 6.02
C THR A 80 -21.62 9.15 5.22
N PHE A 81 -20.42 8.94 4.71
CA PHE A 81 -19.72 9.84 3.81
C PHE A 81 -19.10 9.05 2.67
N THR A 82 -18.82 9.72 1.56
CA THR A 82 -18.15 9.10 0.40
C THR A 82 -16.70 8.77 0.73
N ALA A 83 -16.19 7.64 0.25
CA ALA A 83 -14.81 7.21 0.40
C ALA A 83 -13.82 8.25 -0.14
N GLY A 84 -14.16 8.93 -1.24
CA GLY A 84 -13.35 10.04 -1.77
C GLY A 84 -13.20 11.19 -0.79
N ASN A 85 -14.28 11.62 -0.13
CA ASN A 85 -14.22 12.65 0.92
C ASN A 85 -13.48 12.16 2.16
N ALA A 86 -13.60 10.88 2.52
CA ALA A 86 -12.84 10.28 3.60
C ALA A 86 -11.32 10.39 3.34
N LEU A 87 -10.89 10.00 2.15
CA LEU A 87 -9.49 10.06 1.74
C LEU A 87 -8.96 11.49 1.73
N LYS A 88 -9.73 12.44 1.18
CA LYS A 88 -9.37 13.87 1.21
C LYS A 88 -9.22 14.39 2.64
N ALA A 89 -10.16 14.04 3.53
CA ALA A 89 -10.12 14.46 4.92
C ALA A 89 -8.91 13.89 5.66
N ILE A 90 -8.58 12.62 5.44
CA ILE A 90 -7.39 11.96 6.00
C ILE A 90 -6.12 12.67 5.53
N ILE A 91 -5.95 12.87 4.22
CA ILE A 91 -4.79 13.55 3.65
C ILE A 91 -4.66 14.98 4.18
N ALA A 92 -5.79 15.71 4.25
CA ALA A 92 -5.80 17.07 4.78
C ALA A 92 -5.40 17.11 6.26
N MET A 93 -5.92 16.17 7.06
CA MET A 93 -5.60 16.06 8.49
C MET A 93 -4.13 15.68 8.71
N ASP A 94 -3.58 14.72 7.96
CA ASP A 94 -2.17 14.35 8.06
C ASP A 94 -1.25 15.47 7.60
N THR A 95 -1.62 16.19 6.54
CA THR A 95 -0.88 17.37 6.09
C THR A 95 -0.91 18.47 7.14
N ALA A 96 -2.08 18.76 7.73
CA ALA A 96 -2.22 19.74 8.80
C ALA A 96 -1.42 19.32 10.05
N GLY A 97 -1.50 18.06 10.46
CA GLY A 97 -0.74 17.53 11.59
C GLY A 97 0.76 17.62 11.38
N MET A 98 1.22 17.39 10.15
CA MET A 98 2.64 17.57 9.79
C MET A 98 3.07 19.02 9.84
N VAL A 99 2.28 19.95 9.29
CA VAL A 99 2.57 21.39 9.27
C VAL A 99 2.53 21.99 10.68
N LEU A 100 1.56 21.58 11.50
CA LEU A 100 1.36 22.07 12.87
C LEU A 100 2.22 21.33 13.90
N GLY A 101 3.00 20.32 13.48
CA GLY A 101 3.93 19.60 14.35
C GLY A 101 3.25 18.70 15.39
N TRP A 102 2.06 18.17 15.09
CA TRP A 102 1.38 17.21 15.95
C TRP A 102 2.21 15.93 16.06
N LYS A 103 2.43 15.48 17.31
CA LYS A 103 3.22 14.27 17.61
C LYS A 103 2.38 13.00 17.74
N PHE A 104 1.05 13.14 17.75
CA PHE A 104 0.13 12.02 17.79
C PHE A 104 -0.15 11.60 16.34
N PHE A 105 0.06 10.33 16.02
CA PHE A 105 0.00 9.74 14.68
C PHE A 105 1.21 10.06 13.79
N GLY A 106 1.72 9.04 13.09
CA GLY A 106 2.85 9.15 12.17
C GLY A 106 2.43 9.81 10.85
N HIS A 107 1.98 11.07 10.90
CA HIS A 107 1.34 11.77 9.79
C HIS A 107 2.12 11.72 8.46
N ALA A 108 3.44 11.84 8.51
CA ALA A 108 4.29 11.74 7.31
C ALA A 108 4.25 10.34 6.69
N ALA A 109 4.26 9.30 7.52
CA ALA A 109 4.23 7.90 7.09
C ALA A 109 2.83 7.54 6.53
N HIS A 110 1.77 8.04 7.16
CA HIS A 110 0.40 7.93 6.64
C HIS A 110 0.25 8.62 5.29
N LEU A 111 0.78 9.84 5.13
CA LEU A 111 0.72 10.55 3.85
C LEU A 111 1.49 9.80 2.75
N GLU A 112 2.65 9.23 3.08
CA GLU A 112 3.42 8.39 2.15
C GLU A 112 2.61 7.18 1.68
N GLY A 113 2.05 6.41 2.61
CA GLY A 113 1.23 5.24 2.28
C GLY A 113 0.02 5.62 1.44
N ALA A 114 -0.65 6.74 1.76
CA ALA A 114 -1.77 7.24 0.97
C ALA A 114 -1.35 7.59 -0.46
N LEU A 115 -0.25 8.30 -0.63
CA LEU A 115 0.29 8.68 -1.93
C LEU A 115 0.70 7.45 -2.75
N PHE A 116 1.36 6.48 -2.12
CA PHE A 116 1.74 5.22 -2.77
C PHE A 116 0.51 4.46 -3.27
N GLY A 117 -0.53 4.32 -2.44
CA GLY A 117 -1.79 3.67 -2.81
C GLY A 117 -2.49 4.37 -3.98
N ILE A 118 -2.61 5.70 -3.95
CA ILE A 118 -3.18 6.50 -5.04
C ILE A 118 -2.38 6.28 -6.32
N ARG A 119 -1.06 6.41 -6.27
CA ARG A 119 -0.19 6.29 -7.44
C ARG A 119 -0.21 4.87 -8.03
N TYR A 120 -0.26 3.85 -7.17
CA TYR A 120 -0.30 2.48 -7.62
C TYR A 120 -1.61 2.16 -8.35
N ILE A 121 -2.76 2.55 -7.79
CA ILE A 121 -4.06 2.22 -8.39
C ILE A 121 -4.34 3.04 -9.67
N THR A 122 -3.78 4.24 -9.77
CA THR A 122 -3.92 5.12 -10.95
C THR A 122 -2.97 4.73 -12.09
N TYR A 123 -1.71 4.39 -11.77
CA TYR A 123 -0.68 4.14 -12.78
C TYR A 123 0.02 2.79 -12.60
N GLY A 124 0.35 2.41 -11.37
CA GLY A 124 1.15 1.21 -11.06
C GLY A 124 0.51 -0.10 -11.55
N HIS A 125 -0.81 -0.24 -11.48
CA HIS A 125 -1.51 -1.42 -12.00
C HIS A 125 -1.29 -1.56 -13.52
N GLU A 126 -1.49 -0.49 -14.29
CA GLU A 126 -1.29 -0.50 -15.75
C GLU A 126 0.19 -0.69 -16.11
N LEU A 127 1.07 0.06 -15.45
CA LEU A 127 2.48 0.11 -15.83
C LEU A 127 3.26 -1.13 -15.40
N ILE A 128 3.04 -1.62 -14.18
CA ILE A 128 3.85 -2.70 -13.58
C ILE A 128 3.13 -4.03 -13.74
N TRP A 129 1.86 -4.10 -13.31
CA TRP A 129 1.18 -5.38 -13.21
C TRP A 129 0.76 -5.94 -14.57
N LYS A 130 0.23 -5.10 -15.47
CA LYS A 130 -0.11 -5.59 -16.82
C LYS A 130 1.12 -5.96 -17.64
N ASN A 131 2.24 -5.27 -17.44
CA ASN A 131 3.52 -5.56 -18.11
C ASN A 131 4.40 -6.57 -17.35
N ARG A 132 3.82 -7.41 -16.47
CA ARG A 132 4.60 -8.35 -15.64
C ARG A 132 5.14 -9.57 -16.39
N GLU A 133 4.62 -9.88 -17.58
CA GLU A 133 4.98 -11.10 -18.31
C GLU A 133 6.49 -11.29 -18.55
N PRO A 134 7.27 -10.27 -18.95
CA PRO A 134 8.70 -10.44 -19.13
C PRO A 134 9.41 -10.83 -17.83
N LEU A 135 9.03 -10.20 -16.71
CA LEU A 135 9.59 -10.52 -15.39
C LEU A 135 9.24 -11.94 -14.96
N VAL A 136 7.99 -12.34 -15.18
CA VAL A 136 7.50 -13.69 -14.86
C VAL A 136 8.21 -14.73 -15.73
N LYS A 137 8.43 -14.45 -17.02
CA LYS A 137 9.19 -15.32 -17.93
C LYS A 137 10.64 -15.49 -17.46
N ILE A 138 11.33 -14.40 -17.14
CA ILE A 138 12.70 -14.44 -16.60
C ILE A 138 12.75 -15.26 -15.31
N TRP A 139 11.80 -15.04 -14.39
CA TRP A 139 11.71 -15.82 -13.15
C TRP A 139 11.50 -17.32 -13.41
N HIS A 140 10.59 -17.67 -14.32
CA HIS A 140 10.36 -19.06 -14.69
C HIS A 140 11.61 -19.70 -15.29
N GLU A 141 12.28 -19.04 -16.23
CA GLU A 141 13.52 -19.50 -16.84
C GLU A 141 14.62 -19.72 -15.80
N MET A 142 14.80 -18.79 -14.86
CA MET A 142 15.78 -18.99 -13.77
C MET A 142 15.43 -20.20 -12.90
N ARG A 143 14.15 -20.43 -12.59
CA ARG A 143 13.71 -21.57 -11.77
C ARG A 143 13.80 -22.91 -12.49
N THR A 144 13.58 -22.93 -13.81
CA THR A 144 13.60 -24.15 -14.62
C THR A 144 14.99 -24.49 -15.19
N ASN A 145 15.86 -23.50 -15.40
CA ASN A 145 17.25 -23.69 -15.87
C ASN A 145 18.26 -23.97 -14.74
N GLY A 146 17.79 -24.36 -13.55
CA GLY A 146 18.65 -24.97 -12.52
C GLY A 146 19.42 -26.18 -13.09
N PRO A 147 20.60 -26.53 -12.55
CA PRO A 147 21.51 -27.48 -13.17
C PRO A 147 20.77 -28.77 -13.51
N LYS A 148 20.72 -29.10 -14.82
CA LYS A 148 20.29 -30.43 -15.28
C LYS A 148 21.05 -31.43 -14.43
N LYS A 149 20.33 -32.21 -13.61
CA LYS A 149 20.93 -33.37 -12.93
C LYS A 149 21.57 -34.21 -14.04
N GLY A 150 22.89 -34.17 -14.11
CA GLY A 150 23.68 -35.08 -14.91
C GLY A 150 23.37 -36.49 -14.43
N GLY A 151 22.62 -37.22 -15.22
CA GLY A 151 22.31 -38.62 -14.99
C GLY A 151 21.58 -39.08 -16.24
N GLY A 152 22.18 -39.84 -17.13
CA GLY A 152 23.39 -40.63 -17.08
C GLY A 152 23.16 -41.64 -18.18
N SER A 153 24.01 -41.63 -19.19
CA SER A 153 23.93 -42.58 -20.30
C SER A 153 23.98 -44.01 -19.75
N LYS A 154 22.96 -44.81 -20.03
CA LYS A 154 23.05 -46.26 -20.26
C LYS A 154 21.96 -46.66 -21.24
#